data_AF-A0A6P0R636-F1
#
_entry.id   AF-A0A6P0R636-F1
#
_cell.length_a   1.000
_cell.length_b   1.000
_cell.length_c   1.000
_cell.angle_alpha   90.00
_cell.angle_beta   90.00
_cell.angle_gamma   90.00
#
_symmetry.space_group_name_H-M   'P 1'
#
loop_
_entity.id
_entity.type
_entity.pdbx_description
1 polymer ?
#
loop_
_entity_poly.entity_id
_entity_poly.type
_entity_poly.pdbx_seq_one_letter_code
_entity_poly.pdbx_strand_id
1 'polypeptide(L)'
;MKNLFSWKLPLSEADFAELWEKATFVFDTNFLLDFYRVSSSTSDDYFRILEHIKDRIWLPYQVADEFFERREKIINDEKKSFQNAISIVEDWKKERKNFNSLKGRISQVGRIVFSEIEVLFDQQESYFDAVDEVTKVLREKIEILEKNHYSSFQ
;
A
#
# COMPACT_ATOMS: atom_id res chain seq x y z
N MET A 1 -37.12 22.50 -12.94
CA MET A 1 -35.66 22.59 -13.23
C MET A 1 -34.85 22.69 -11.95
N LYS A 2 -34.93 23.79 -11.16
CA LYS A 2 -34.17 23.93 -9.89
C LYS A 2 -34.41 22.81 -8.87
N ASN A 3 -35.66 22.40 -8.64
CA ASN A 3 -35.97 21.34 -7.65
C ASN A 3 -35.58 19.92 -8.10
N LEU A 4 -35.37 19.72 -9.41
CA LEU A 4 -35.04 18.41 -9.99
C LEU A 4 -33.53 18.19 -10.15
N PHE A 5 -32.71 19.23 -9.98
CA PHE A 5 -31.25 19.17 -10.12
C PHE A 5 -30.58 20.08 -9.08
N SER A 6 -31.19 20.22 -7.89
CA SER A 6 -30.70 21.11 -6.84
C SER A 6 -29.26 20.81 -6.44
N TRP A 7 -28.86 19.54 -6.47
CA TRP A 7 -27.48 19.08 -6.22
C TRP A 7 -26.45 19.53 -7.27
N LYS A 8 -26.88 20.05 -8.43
CA LYS A 8 -26.00 20.63 -9.45
C LYS A 8 -25.73 22.13 -9.22
N LEU A 9 -26.42 22.74 -8.26
CA LEU A 9 -26.22 24.14 -7.89
C LEU A 9 -25.32 24.20 -6.65
N PRO A 10 -24.46 25.21 -6.53
CA PRO A 10 -23.64 25.39 -5.34
C PRO A 10 -24.52 25.58 -4.10
N LEU A 11 -24.22 24.83 -3.05
CA LEU A 11 -24.87 24.97 -1.74
C LEU A 11 -24.31 26.20 -1.03
N SER A 12 -25.17 26.90 -0.26
CA SER A 12 -24.66 27.86 0.71
C SER A 12 -23.93 27.12 1.84
N GLU A 13 -23.08 27.81 2.60
CA GLU A 13 -22.41 27.19 3.76
C GLU A 13 -23.40 26.61 4.78
N ALA A 14 -24.53 27.29 4.98
CA ALA A 14 -25.59 26.81 5.88
C ALA A 14 -26.25 25.53 5.35
N ASP A 15 -26.57 25.48 4.06
CA ASP A 15 -27.18 24.29 3.45
C ASP A 15 -26.20 23.11 3.44
N PHE A 16 -24.90 23.37 3.23
CA PHE A 16 -23.87 22.34 3.29
C PHE A 16 -23.69 21.79 4.70
N ALA A 17 -23.67 22.66 5.73
CA ALA A 17 -23.58 22.22 7.12
C ALA A 17 -24.79 21.36 7.52
N GLU A 18 -26.00 21.77 7.14
CA GLU A 18 -27.20 20.99 7.39
C GLU A 18 -27.18 19.64 6.65
N LEU A 19 -26.76 19.64 5.37
CA LEU A 19 -26.59 18.42 4.60
C LEU A 19 -25.58 17.49 5.29
N TRP A 20 -24.43 18.01 5.71
CA TRP A 20 -23.39 17.21 6.33
C TRP A 20 -23.84 16.58 7.65
N GLU A 21 -24.65 17.29 8.43
CA GLU A 21 -25.21 16.80 9.70
C GLU A 21 -26.25 15.70 9.48
N LYS A 22 -27.10 15.83 8.45
CA LYS A 22 -28.31 15.00 8.29
C LYS A 22 -28.26 13.97 7.16
N ALA A 23 -27.30 14.07 6.24
CA ALA A 23 -27.25 13.20 5.07
C ALA A 23 -26.98 11.74 5.44
N THR A 24 -27.54 10.84 4.63
CA THR A 24 -27.14 9.45 4.54
C THR A 24 -25.97 9.32 3.57
N PHE A 25 -24.88 8.71 4.01
CA PHE A 25 -23.72 8.42 3.18
C PHE A 25 -23.90 7.07 2.48
N VAL A 26 -23.69 7.08 1.17
CA VAL A 26 -23.76 5.89 0.32
C VAL A 26 -22.46 5.83 -0.45
N PHE A 27 -21.68 4.78 -0.20
CA PHE A 27 -20.39 4.57 -0.86
C PHE A 27 -20.55 3.70 -2.10
N ASP A 28 -19.65 3.88 -3.07
CA ASP A 28 -19.55 3.00 -4.22
C ASP A 28 -18.68 1.78 -3.90
N THR A 29 -18.71 0.79 -4.80
CA THR A 29 -17.92 -0.44 -4.65
C THR A 29 -16.41 -0.13 -4.62
N ASN A 30 -15.95 0.84 -5.42
CA ASN A 30 -14.53 1.14 -5.50
C ASN A 30 -13.98 1.72 -4.20
N PHE A 31 -14.74 2.59 -3.53
CA PHE A 31 -14.39 3.09 -2.20
C PHE A 31 -14.13 1.94 -1.22
N LEU A 32 -14.97 0.90 -1.23
CA LEU A 32 -14.79 -0.28 -0.37
C LEU A 32 -13.60 -1.15 -0.79
N LEU A 33 -13.34 -1.28 -2.10
CA LEU A 33 -12.21 -2.05 -2.60
C LEU A 33 -10.86 -1.35 -2.35
N ASP A 34 -10.86 -0.02 -2.31
CA ASP A 34 -9.64 0.77 -2.11
C ASP A 34 -9.04 0.59 -0.71
N PHE A 35 -9.82 0.12 0.29
CA PHE A 35 -9.29 -0.29 1.59
C PHE A 35 -8.18 -1.35 1.49
N TYR A 36 -8.16 -2.14 0.42
CA TYR A 36 -7.12 -3.15 0.14
C TYR A 36 -5.95 -2.61 -0.69
N ARG A 37 -6.08 -1.42 -1.29
CA ARG A 37 -5.08 -0.81 -2.19
C ARG A 37 -4.28 0.31 -1.55
N VAL A 38 -4.79 0.90 -0.47
CA VAL A 38 -4.13 1.99 0.24
C VAL A 38 -3.18 1.46 1.32
N SER A 39 -2.32 2.35 1.84
CA SER A 39 -1.46 2.03 2.98
C SER A 39 -2.28 1.71 4.22
N SER A 40 -1.74 0.91 5.15
CA SER A 40 -2.40 0.59 6.43
C SER A 40 -2.80 1.86 7.19
N SER A 41 -1.93 2.85 7.27
CA SER A 41 -2.23 4.14 7.92
C SER A 41 -3.39 4.89 7.25
N THR A 42 -3.46 4.87 5.92
CA THR A 42 -4.58 5.51 5.19
C THR A 42 -5.88 4.75 5.41
N SER A 43 -5.81 3.41 5.46
CA SER A 43 -6.96 2.55 5.77
C SER A 43 -7.49 2.84 7.19
N ASP A 44 -6.60 2.97 8.17
CA ASP A 44 -6.96 3.33 9.56
C ASP A 44 -7.66 4.69 9.63
N ASP A 45 -7.17 5.68 8.88
CA ASP A 45 -7.81 7.00 8.83
C ASP A 45 -9.19 6.95 8.17
N TYR A 46 -9.37 6.12 7.14
CA TYR A 46 -10.69 5.88 6.56
C TYR A 46 -11.64 5.24 7.59
N PHE A 47 -11.19 4.21 8.32
CA PHE A 47 -12.00 3.59 9.37
C PHE A 47 -12.39 4.58 10.45
N ARG A 48 -11.49 5.48 10.87
CA ARG A 48 -11.82 6.54 11.81
C ARG A 48 -12.92 7.43 11.28
N ILE A 49 -12.86 7.86 10.02
CA ILE A 49 -13.91 8.70 9.41
C ILE A 49 -15.23 7.94 9.38
N LEU A 50 -15.24 6.69 8.92
CA LEU A 50 -16.45 5.87 8.85
C LEU A 50 -17.07 5.66 10.24
N GLU A 51 -16.26 5.46 11.28
CA GLU A 51 -16.74 5.31 12.66
C GLU A 51 -17.48 6.56 13.16
N HIS A 52 -17.03 7.76 12.77
CA HIS A 52 -17.69 9.02 13.15
C HIS A 52 -19.06 9.21 12.47
N ILE A 53 -19.31 8.54 11.35
CA ILE A 53 -20.55 8.69 10.56
C ILE A 53 -21.38 7.41 10.49
N LYS A 54 -21.01 6.35 11.24
CA LYS A 54 -21.54 4.99 11.10
C LYS A 54 -23.05 4.88 11.11
N ASP A 55 -23.73 5.67 11.95
CA ASP A 55 -25.19 5.65 12.11
C ASP A 55 -25.92 6.21 10.88
N ARG A 56 -25.18 6.83 9.96
CA ARG A 56 -25.70 7.47 8.74
C ARG A 56 -25.18 6.80 7.47
N ILE A 57 -24.49 5.67 7.57
CA ILE A 57 -24.04 4.91 6.39
C ILE A 57 -25.17 3.99 5.93
N TRP A 58 -25.47 4.01 4.63
CA TRP A 58 -26.32 3.02 3.99
C TRP A 58 -25.53 2.31 2.89
N LEU A 59 -25.54 0.98 2.93
CA LEU A 59 -24.86 0.13 1.95
C LEU A 59 -25.90 -0.54 1.04
N PRO A 60 -25.97 -0.16 -0.24
CA PRO A 60 -26.88 -0.81 -1.19
C PRO A 60 -26.49 -2.26 -1.42
N TYR A 61 -27.47 -3.14 -1.64
CA TYR A 61 -27.23 -4.56 -1.95
C TYR A 61 -26.23 -4.75 -3.10
N GLN A 62 -26.43 -4.02 -4.21
CA GLN A 62 -25.56 -4.12 -5.39
C GLN A 62 -24.09 -3.78 -5.08
N VAL A 63 -23.86 -2.80 -4.20
CA VAL A 63 -22.50 -2.41 -3.80
C VAL A 63 -21.86 -3.51 -2.96
N ALA A 64 -22.61 -4.11 -2.03
CA ALA A 64 -22.13 -5.23 -1.24
C ALA A 64 -21.81 -6.45 -2.13
N ASP A 65 -22.72 -6.80 -3.04
CA ASP A 65 -22.58 -7.93 -3.97
C ASP A 65 -21.33 -7.78 -4.84
N GLU A 66 -21.17 -6.63 -5.52
CA GLU A 66 -19.97 -6.35 -6.32
C GLU A 66 -18.68 -6.34 -5.49
N PHE A 67 -18.74 -5.87 -4.23
CA PHE A 67 -17.60 -5.90 -3.34
C PHE A 67 -17.17 -7.34 -3.04
N PHE A 68 -18.11 -8.21 -2.67
CA PHE A 68 -17.83 -9.62 -2.38
C PHE A 68 -17.30 -10.37 -3.60
N GLU A 69 -17.82 -10.08 -4.81
CA GLU A 69 -17.32 -10.66 -6.05
C GLU A 69 -15.90 -10.21 -6.41
N ARG A 70 -15.58 -8.93 -6.21
CA ARG A 70 -14.33 -8.33 -6.73
C ARG A 70 -13.18 -8.33 -5.74
N ARG A 71 -13.45 -8.38 -4.43
CA ARG A 71 -12.41 -8.23 -3.38
C ARG A 71 -11.26 -9.24 -3.52
N GLU A 72 -11.56 -10.50 -3.84
CA GLU A 72 -10.55 -11.56 -3.91
C GLU A 72 -9.55 -11.28 -5.05
N LYS A 73 -10.05 -10.81 -6.18
CA LYS A 73 -9.21 -10.40 -7.30
C LYS A 73 -8.27 -9.26 -6.89
N ILE A 74 -8.77 -8.22 -6.21
CA ILE A 74 -7.95 -7.08 -5.78
C ILE A 74 -6.84 -7.51 -4.82
N ILE A 75 -7.18 -8.36 -3.84
CA ILE A 75 -6.21 -8.87 -2.87
C ILE A 75 -5.11 -9.69 -3.57
N ASN A 76 -5.50 -10.54 -4.53
CA ASN A 76 -4.56 -11.32 -5.31
C ASN A 76 -3.66 -10.46 -6.21
N ASP A 77 -4.23 -9.42 -6.84
CA ASP A 77 -3.49 -8.47 -7.66
C ASP A 77 -2.44 -7.71 -6.82
N GLU A 78 -2.81 -7.23 -5.62
CA GLU A 78 -1.86 -6.59 -4.69
C GLU A 78 -0.78 -7.54 -4.20
N LYS A 79 -1.14 -8.77 -3.80
CA LYS A 79 -0.16 -9.79 -3.42
C LYS A 79 0.85 -10.03 -4.53
N LYS A 80 0.39 -10.13 -5.78
CA LYS A 80 1.26 -10.30 -6.95
C LYS A 80 2.19 -9.10 -7.15
N SER A 81 1.70 -7.88 -6.91
CA SER A 81 2.54 -6.67 -6.95
C SER A 81 3.71 -6.75 -5.95
N PHE A 82 3.42 -7.11 -4.70
CA PHE A 82 4.46 -7.32 -3.68
C PHE A 82 5.42 -8.46 -4.03
N GLN A 83 4.92 -9.57 -4.54
CA GLN A 83 5.76 -10.69 -4.99
C GLN A 83 6.68 -10.30 -6.15
N ASN A 84 6.19 -9.52 -7.11
CA ASN A 84 7.00 -8.98 -8.20
C ASN A 84 8.10 -8.05 -7.65
N ALA A 85 7.77 -7.17 -6.71
CA ALA A 85 8.75 -6.31 -6.05
C ALA A 85 9.84 -7.11 -5.32
N ILE A 86 9.46 -8.18 -4.60
CA ILE A 86 10.42 -9.10 -3.97
C ILE A 86 11.32 -9.75 -5.04
N SER A 87 10.76 -10.22 -6.16
CA SER A 87 11.56 -10.82 -7.24
C SER A 87 12.61 -9.84 -7.77
N ILE A 88 12.25 -8.58 -7.99
CA ILE A 88 13.17 -7.54 -8.45
C ILE A 88 14.33 -7.36 -7.45
N VAL A 89 14.01 -7.32 -6.16
CA VAL A 89 15.02 -7.20 -5.10
C VAL A 89 15.93 -8.43 -5.04
N GLU A 90 15.38 -9.63 -5.17
CA GLU A 90 16.15 -10.87 -5.19
C GLU A 90 17.07 -10.97 -6.42
N ASP A 91 16.63 -10.49 -7.58
CA ASP A 91 17.46 -10.42 -8.78
C ASP A 91 18.63 -9.44 -8.58
N TRP A 92 18.36 -8.26 -8.00
CA TRP A 92 19.43 -7.33 -7.63
C TRP A 92 20.40 -7.91 -6.60
N LYS A 93 19.93 -8.70 -5.61
CA LYS A 93 20.80 -9.40 -4.65
C LYS A 93 21.73 -10.41 -5.34
N LYS A 94 21.35 -10.99 -6.47
CA LYS A 94 22.26 -11.82 -7.29
C LYS A 94 23.35 -10.96 -7.91
N GLU A 95 23.02 -9.76 -8.41
CA GLU A 95 24.02 -8.81 -8.93
C GLU A 95 24.98 -8.33 -7.83
N ARG A 96 24.50 -8.13 -6.59
CA ARG A 96 25.36 -7.85 -5.41
C ARG A 96 26.43 -8.92 -5.22
N LYS A 97 26.15 -10.20 -5.49
CA LYS A 97 27.19 -11.26 -5.41
C LYS A 97 28.31 -11.03 -6.42
N ASN A 98 27.99 -10.54 -7.60
CA ASN A 98 28.99 -10.18 -8.62
C ASN A 98 29.83 -8.99 -8.16
N PHE A 99 29.21 -8.00 -7.51
CA PHE A 99 29.91 -6.86 -6.92
C PHE A 99 30.87 -7.28 -5.79
N ASN A 100 30.44 -8.16 -4.87
CA ASN A 100 31.31 -8.69 -3.82
C ASN A 100 32.48 -9.50 -4.40
N SER A 101 32.25 -10.24 -5.48
CA SER A 101 33.31 -10.93 -6.22
C SER A 101 34.32 -9.94 -6.82
N LEU A 102 33.85 -8.82 -7.38
CA LEU A 102 34.71 -7.75 -7.87
C LEU A 102 35.54 -7.12 -6.73
N LYS A 103 34.90 -6.74 -5.61
CA LYS A 103 35.60 -6.23 -4.40
C LYS A 103 36.72 -7.18 -4.01
N GLY A 104 36.42 -8.47 -3.84
CA GLY A 104 37.40 -9.49 -3.46
C GLY A 104 38.57 -9.63 -4.43
N ARG A 105 38.33 -9.56 -5.75
CA ARG A 105 39.38 -9.63 -6.78
C ARG A 105 40.29 -8.40 -6.76
N ILE A 106 39.73 -7.20 -6.61
CA ILE A 106 40.52 -5.96 -6.59
C ILE A 106 41.32 -5.86 -5.29
N SER A 107 40.74 -6.30 -4.16
CA SER A 107 41.42 -6.37 -2.85
C SER A 107 42.72 -7.18 -2.86
N GLN A 108 42.87 -8.12 -3.80
CA GLN A 108 44.08 -8.95 -3.94
C GLN A 108 45.24 -8.27 -4.67
N VAL A 109 45.01 -7.12 -5.34
CA VAL A 109 46.01 -6.48 -6.21
C VAL A 109 47.15 -5.83 -5.42
N GLY A 110 46.90 -5.41 -4.18
CA GLY A 110 47.94 -4.88 -3.29
C GLY A 110 47.39 -4.01 -2.15
N ARG A 111 48.20 -3.78 -1.10
CA ARG A 111 47.75 -3.10 0.13
C ARG A 111 47.23 -1.67 -0.11
N ILE A 112 47.88 -0.89 -0.97
CA ILE A 112 47.48 0.50 -1.24
C ILE A 112 46.14 0.52 -1.99
N VAL A 113 46.00 -0.34 -3.01
CA VAL A 113 44.74 -0.49 -3.74
C VAL A 113 43.62 -0.93 -2.80
N PHE A 114 43.91 -1.87 -1.90
CA PHE A 114 42.96 -2.33 -0.88
C PHE A 114 42.48 -1.19 0.03
N SER A 115 43.38 -0.36 0.56
CA SER A 115 42.98 0.74 1.45
C SER A 115 42.16 1.82 0.75
N GLU A 116 42.49 2.14 -0.51
CA GLU A 116 41.74 3.13 -1.30
C GLU A 116 40.33 2.66 -1.64
N ILE A 117 40.18 1.39 -2.02
CA ILE A 117 38.89 0.85 -2.41
C ILE A 117 37.99 0.52 -1.21
N GLU A 118 38.54 0.10 -0.05
CA GLU A 118 37.72 -0.22 1.12
C GLU A 118 36.87 0.98 1.56
N VAL A 119 37.46 2.18 1.57
CA VAL A 119 36.74 3.41 1.91
C VAL A 119 35.55 3.66 0.96
N LEU A 120 35.70 3.35 -0.33
CA LEU A 120 34.65 3.51 -1.33
C LEU A 120 33.58 2.41 -1.23
N PHE A 121 33.96 1.19 -0.86
CA PHE A 121 33.04 0.06 -0.74
C PHE A 121 32.25 0.07 0.59
N ASP A 122 32.83 0.55 1.69
CA ASP A 122 32.15 0.63 3.00
C ASP A 122 30.99 1.63 2.99
N GLN A 123 31.10 2.71 2.22
CA GLN A 123 29.98 3.64 2.02
C GLN A 123 28.74 2.97 1.42
N GLN A 124 28.90 1.81 0.77
CA GLN A 124 27.81 1.06 0.15
C GLN A 124 27.16 0.03 1.09
N GLU A 125 27.78 -0.33 2.23
CA GLU A 125 27.17 -1.30 3.18
C GLU A 125 25.83 -0.83 3.72
N SER A 126 25.73 0.46 4.08
CA SER A 126 24.46 1.04 4.52
C SER A 126 23.35 0.98 3.47
N TYR A 127 23.69 1.02 2.18
CA TYR A 127 22.72 0.87 1.09
C TYR A 127 22.23 -0.57 0.97
N PHE A 128 23.14 -1.54 1.10
CA PHE A 128 22.79 -2.96 1.08
C PHE A 128 21.84 -3.34 2.24
N ASP A 129 22.12 -2.85 3.44
CA ASP A 129 21.28 -3.09 4.62
C ASP A 129 19.87 -2.49 4.43
N ALA A 130 19.77 -1.30 3.82
CA ALA A 130 18.49 -0.69 3.50
C ALA A 130 17.65 -1.56 2.53
N VAL A 131 18.28 -2.21 1.54
CA VAL A 131 17.59 -3.11 0.60
C VAL A 131 17.11 -4.41 1.29
N ASP A 132 17.88 -4.91 2.25
CA ASP A 132 17.45 -6.06 3.06
C ASP A 132 16.21 -5.71 3.91
N GLU A 133 16.15 -4.51 4.49
CA GLU A 133 14.97 -4.05 5.23
C GLU A 133 13.74 -3.85 4.31
N VAL A 134 13.92 -3.35 3.09
CA VAL A 134 12.83 -3.29 2.09
C VAL A 134 12.23 -4.67 1.85
N THR A 135 13.06 -5.70 1.69
CA THR A 135 12.57 -7.08 1.47
C THR A 135 11.69 -7.55 2.62
N LYS A 136 12.08 -7.25 3.86
CA LYS A 136 11.35 -7.61 5.07
C LYS A 136 9.99 -6.90 5.12
N VAL A 137 9.96 -5.59 4.89
CA VAL A 137 8.70 -4.80 4.87
C VAL A 137 7.72 -5.34 3.82
N LEU A 138 8.19 -5.71 2.63
CA LEU A 138 7.33 -6.28 1.58
C LEU A 138 6.72 -7.63 2.00
N ARG A 139 7.49 -8.48 2.68
CA ARG A 139 7.00 -9.78 3.18
C ARG A 139 5.97 -9.60 4.29
N GLU A 140 6.26 -8.74 5.25
CA GLU A 140 5.31 -8.40 6.33
C GLU A 140 3.97 -7.89 5.76
N LYS A 141 4.01 -7.07 4.70
CA LYS A 141 2.78 -6.61 4.03
C LYS A 141 1.99 -7.73 3.36
N ILE A 142 2.64 -8.72 2.75
CA ILE A 142 1.96 -9.90 2.20
C ILE A 142 1.24 -10.67 3.32
N GLU A 143 1.91 -10.90 4.45
CA GLU A 143 1.31 -11.62 5.59
C GLU A 143 0.11 -10.87 6.19
N ILE A 144 0.17 -9.54 6.27
CA ILE A 144 -0.96 -8.71 6.73
C ILE A 144 -2.15 -8.85 5.77
N LEU A 145 -1.91 -8.78 4.46
CA LEU A 145 -2.97 -8.97 3.46
C LEU A 145 -3.62 -10.35 3.57
N GLU A 146 -2.83 -11.39 3.80
CA GLU A 146 -3.34 -12.75 4.02
C GLU A 146 -4.17 -12.84 5.30
N LYS A 147 -3.67 -12.34 6.44
CA LYS A 147 -4.42 -12.36 7.71
C LYS A 147 -5.75 -11.62 7.59
N ASN A 148 -5.75 -10.42 7.02
CA ASN A 148 -6.97 -9.62 6.86
C ASN A 148 -7.99 -10.30 5.92
N HIS A 149 -7.52 -11.02 4.90
CA HIS A 149 -8.38 -11.84 4.06
C HIS A 149 -9.09 -12.94 4.86
N TYR A 150 -8.40 -13.66 5.75
CA TYR A 150 -8.99 -14.77 6.52
C TYR A 150 -9.82 -14.31 7.72
N SER A 151 -9.49 -13.19 8.37
CA SER A 151 -10.23 -12.66 9.52
C SER A 151 -11.60 -12.08 9.14
N SER A 152 -11.87 -11.80 7.86
CA SER A 152 -13.15 -11.29 7.36
C SER A 152 -14.24 -12.37 7.23
N PHE A 153 -13.96 -13.60 7.68
CA PHE A 153 -14.85 -14.78 7.59
C PHE A 153 -15.30 -15.32 8.97
N GLN A 154 -15.00 -14.64 10.08
CA GLN A 154 -15.50 -14.94 11.43
C GLN A 154 -16.29 -13.75 11.98
#